data_AF-A0A2P8VWN6-F1
#
_entry.id   AF-A0A2P8VWN6-F1
#
_cell.length_a   1.000
_cell.length_b   1.000
_cell.length_c   1.000
_cell.angle_alpha   90.00
_cell.angle_beta   90.00
_cell.angle_gamma   90.00
#
_symmetry.space_group_name_H-M   'P 1'
#
loop_
_entity.id
_entity.type
_entity.pdbx_description
1 polymer ?
#
loop_
_entity_poly.entity_id
_entity_poly.type
_entity_poly.pdbx_seq_one_letter_code
_entity_poly.pdbx_strand_id
1 'polypeptide(L)'
;MRQRRLTIYGAIAVATPLLVLTNILLNGGDRSHTSPVAPLRPLLEKPLRLYPASQSLATAYRAWVMHPYARIVADNDQIFLEFYAPFNLIEQGPELTLILTTDSNPANPSSRSPSALPLGKMQVRAGKHRYPITVPGSAATSANETLRQYRSVIIWCAELNTTVAYAQLNFEALAAK
;
A
#
# COMPACT_ATOMS: atom_id res chain seq x y z
N MET A 1 -42.30 -6.61 -66.24
CA MET A 1 -43.16 -7.24 -65.20
C MET A 1 -42.21 -7.86 -64.19
N ARG A 2 -42.13 -7.55 -62.89
CA ARG A 2 -43.13 -7.25 -61.87
C ARG A 2 -42.44 -6.40 -60.76
N GLN A 3 -43.11 -5.33 -60.33
CA GLN A 3 -42.75 -4.51 -59.17
C GLN A 3 -43.26 -5.12 -57.85
N ARG A 4 -42.51 -4.92 -56.76
CA ARG A 4 -42.95 -4.56 -55.38
C ARG A 4 -41.72 -3.84 -54.76
N ARG A 5 -41.63 -2.52 -54.50
CA ARG A 5 -42.42 -1.59 -53.64
C ARG A 5 -42.82 -2.29 -52.33
N LEU A 6 -42.38 -1.87 -51.13
CA LEU A 6 -42.45 -0.58 -50.42
C LEU A 6 -41.61 -0.73 -49.12
N THR A 7 -41.24 0.25 -48.29
CA THR A 7 -40.75 1.64 -48.34
C THR A 7 -40.45 2.05 -46.87
N ILE A 8 -39.72 3.17 -46.66
CA ILE A 8 -39.96 4.21 -45.61
C ILE A 8 -39.39 3.96 -44.19
N TYR A 9 -38.79 4.90 -43.43
CA TYR A 9 -38.35 6.33 -43.53
C TYR A 9 -37.23 6.50 -42.47
N GLY A 10 -36.19 7.33 -42.65
CA GLY A 10 -36.11 8.71 -42.11
C GLY A 10 -35.54 8.72 -40.67
N ALA A 11 -34.60 9.56 -40.21
CA ALA A 11 -34.15 10.91 -40.57
C ALA A 11 -32.67 11.07 -40.15
N ILE A 12 -31.76 11.63 -40.96
CA ILE A 12 -31.38 13.06 -41.10
C ILE A 12 -31.04 13.78 -39.78
N ALA A 13 -29.76 14.14 -39.64
CA ALA A 13 -29.26 15.51 -39.36
C ALA A 13 -27.72 15.40 -39.21
N VAL A 14 -26.89 15.72 -40.23
CA VAL A 14 -26.50 17.06 -40.69
C VAL A 14 -25.91 17.92 -39.57
N ALA A 15 -24.57 18.09 -39.60
CA ALA A 15 -23.89 19.40 -39.51
C ALA A 15 -22.35 19.21 -39.51
N THR A 16 -21.75 19.14 -40.70
CA THR A 16 -20.50 19.83 -41.03
C THR A 16 -20.79 21.34 -41.21
N PRO A 17 -19.82 22.28 -41.40
CA PRO A 17 -18.34 22.19 -41.47
C PRO A 17 -17.57 23.35 -40.78
N LEU A 18 -16.23 23.31 -40.91
CA LEU A 18 -15.21 24.38 -40.96
C LEU A 18 -15.55 25.81 -40.50
N LEU A 19 -14.60 26.42 -39.76
CA LEU A 19 -14.05 27.72 -40.16
C LEU A 19 -12.64 27.98 -39.57
N VAL A 20 -11.73 28.24 -40.50
CA VAL A 20 -10.42 28.88 -40.39
C VAL A 20 -10.60 30.33 -39.91
N LEU A 21 -9.71 30.88 -39.07
CA LEU A 21 -8.97 32.13 -39.39
C LEU A 21 -7.95 32.55 -38.32
N THR A 22 -7.00 33.31 -38.84
CA THR A 22 -5.70 33.80 -38.35
C THR A 22 -5.76 35.10 -37.52
N ASN A 23 -4.56 35.54 -37.10
CA ASN A 23 -4.14 36.85 -36.58
C ASN A 23 -4.07 36.90 -35.02
N ILE A 24 -3.11 37.54 -34.35
CA ILE A 24 -2.33 38.74 -34.66
C ILE A 24 -0.94 38.64 -33.98
N LEU A 25 0.10 38.91 -34.76
CA LEU A 25 1.42 39.36 -34.28
C LEU A 25 1.31 40.87 -33.99
N LEU A 26 2.00 41.36 -32.93
CA LEU A 26 2.33 42.76 -32.61
C LEU A 26 1.31 43.58 -31.78
N ASN A 27 1.49 43.55 -30.46
CA ASN A 27 1.54 44.70 -29.53
C ASN A 27 2.01 44.11 -28.19
N GLY A 28 3.07 44.56 -27.52
CA GLY A 28 3.34 45.94 -27.16
C GLY A 28 2.84 46.20 -25.74
N GLY A 29 3.57 45.70 -24.73
CA GLY A 29 3.45 46.08 -23.31
C GLY A 29 2.25 45.54 -22.54
N ASP A 30 2.44 44.50 -21.72
CA ASP A 30 2.45 44.64 -20.26
C ASP A 30 2.85 43.31 -19.58
N ARG A 31 3.73 43.39 -18.58
CA ARG A 31 4.21 42.23 -17.83
C ARG A 31 3.16 41.83 -16.79
N SER A 32 2.34 40.85 -17.12
CA SER A 32 1.57 40.07 -16.15
C SER A 32 2.22 38.71 -15.99
N HIS A 33 2.93 38.51 -14.87
CA HIS A 33 3.48 37.22 -14.47
C HIS A 33 2.33 36.25 -14.16
N THR A 34 1.85 35.50 -15.15
CA THR A 34 1.08 34.28 -14.92
C THR A 34 2.05 33.11 -14.99
N SER A 35 2.41 32.58 -13.82
CA SER A 35 3.13 31.30 -13.74
C SER A 35 2.35 30.24 -14.53
N PRO A 36 2.97 29.52 -15.46
CA PRO A 36 2.33 28.34 -16.01
C PRO A 36 2.16 27.34 -14.86
N VAL A 37 0.91 27.04 -14.53
CA VAL A 37 0.58 25.89 -13.67
C VAL A 37 1.08 24.67 -14.42
N ALA A 38 2.29 24.25 -14.08
CA ALA A 38 2.82 22.97 -14.52
C ALA A 38 1.85 21.91 -14.01
N PRO A 39 1.26 21.07 -14.89
CA PRO A 39 0.47 19.95 -14.41
C PRO A 39 1.37 19.11 -13.52
N LEU A 40 0.96 18.92 -12.27
CA LEU A 40 1.59 18.00 -11.34
C LEU A 40 1.66 16.65 -12.05
N ARG A 41 2.84 16.31 -12.58
CA ARG A 41 3.12 14.95 -13.01
C ARG A 41 2.86 14.09 -11.77
N PRO A 42 2.02 13.05 -11.83
CA PRO A 42 1.98 12.09 -10.74
C PRO A 42 3.43 11.63 -10.56
N LEU A 43 3.96 11.85 -9.35
CA LEU A 43 5.22 11.26 -8.93
C LEU A 43 5.04 9.77 -9.16
N LEU A 44 5.62 9.28 -10.26
CA LEU A 44 5.61 7.89 -10.64
C LEU A 44 6.36 7.18 -9.52
N GLU A 45 5.63 6.69 -8.51
CA GLU A 45 6.16 5.81 -7.48
C GLU A 45 6.91 4.72 -8.23
N LYS A 46 8.24 4.73 -8.11
CA LYS A 46 9.11 3.79 -8.79
C LYS A 46 8.58 2.40 -8.43
N PRO A 47 8.16 1.57 -9.40
CA PRO A 47 7.58 0.27 -9.08
C PRO A 47 8.58 -0.50 -8.23
N LEU A 48 8.13 -0.99 -7.06
CA LEU A 48 9.01 -1.76 -6.18
C LEU A 48 9.57 -2.93 -6.99
N ARG A 49 10.91 -3.05 -7.00
CA ARG A 49 11.58 -4.12 -7.73
C ARG A 49 11.19 -5.46 -7.12
N LEU A 50 10.62 -6.33 -7.95
CA LEU A 50 10.43 -7.73 -7.63
C LEU A 50 11.74 -8.48 -7.86
N TYR A 51 12.14 -9.26 -6.87
CA TYR A 51 13.22 -10.23 -7.01
C TYR A 51 12.67 -11.54 -7.58
N PRO A 52 13.50 -12.31 -8.31
CA PRO A 52 13.12 -13.66 -8.74
C PRO A 52 12.70 -14.50 -7.54
N ALA A 53 11.83 -15.49 -7.79
CA ALA A 53 11.39 -16.42 -6.76
C ALA A 53 12.61 -17.10 -6.12
N SER A 54 12.70 -17.05 -4.79
CA SER A 54 13.81 -17.65 -4.05
C SER A 54 13.40 -19.02 -3.52
N GLN A 55 14.30 -19.98 -3.65
CA GLN A 55 14.18 -21.28 -2.96
C GLN A 55 14.53 -21.17 -1.47
N SER A 56 15.30 -20.15 -1.09
CA SER A 56 15.79 -19.99 0.28
C SER A 56 15.23 -18.73 0.93
N LEU A 57 14.59 -18.91 2.09
CA LEU A 57 14.13 -17.81 2.93
C LEU A 57 15.28 -16.88 3.35
N ALA A 58 16.44 -17.44 3.69
CA ALA A 58 17.61 -16.63 4.08
C ALA A 58 18.10 -15.73 2.93
N THR A 59 18.07 -16.23 1.70
CA THR A 59 18.46 -15.46 0.51
C THR A 59 17.45 -14.35 0.22
N ALA A 60 16.16 -14.68 0.29
CA ALA A 60 15.07 -13.72 0.15
C ALA A 60 15.14 -12.63 1.23
N TYR A 61 15.39 -13.02 2.47
CA TYR A 61 15.50 -12.11 3.60
C TYR A 61 16.70 -11.16 3.48
N ARG A 62 17.87 -11.63 3.02
CA ARG A 62 19.03 -10.75 2.78
C ARG A 62 18.72 -9.63 1.77
N ALA A 63 17.91 -9.91 0.75
CA ALA A 63 17.45 -8.89 -0.20
C ALA A 63 16.43 -7.91 0.41
N TRP A 64 15.73 -8.35 1.48
CA TRP A 64 14.64 -7.62 2.14
C TRP A 64 15.10 -6.75 3.30
N VAL A 65 16.13 -7.15 4.06
CA VAL A 65 16.71 -6.39 5.19
C VAL A 65 17.14 -4.97 4.79
N MET A 66 17.38 -4.73 3.50
CA MET A 66 17.70 -3.39 3.01
C MET A 66 16.51 -2.40 3.07
N HIS A 67 15.27 -2.88 3.21
CA HIS A 67 14.05 -2.07 3.26
C HIS A 67 12.96 -2.71 4.16
N PRO A 68 13.10 -2.73 5.49
CA PRO A 68 12.07 -3.20 6.40
C PRO A 68 10.96 -2.13 6.55
N TYR A 69 10.44 -1.64 5.43
CA TYR A 69 9.35 -0.67 5.43
C TYR A 69 8.08 -1.41 5.84
N ALA A 70 7.68 -1.19 7.09
CA ALA A 70 6.36 -1.53 7.58
C ALA A 70 5.65 -0.29 8.10
N ARG A 71 4.33 -0.30 8.04
CA ARG A 71 3.49 0.81 8.50
C ARG A 71 2.19 0.30 9.07
N ILE A 72 1.58 1.12 9.90
CA ILE A 72 0.23 0.87 10.39
C ILE A 72 -0.77 1.39 9.36
N VAL A 73 -1.75 0.56 9.02
CA VAL A 73 -2.88 0.94 8.18
C VAL A 73 -4.17 0.63 8.92
N ALA A 74 -5.16 1.50 8.81
CA ALA A 74 -6.51 1.27 9.31
C ALA A 74 -7.44 1.00 8.12
N ASP A 75 -8.29 -0.02 8.24
CA ASP A 75 -9.26 -0.43 7.23
C ASP A 75 -10.45 -1.10 7.95
N ASN A 76 -11.67 -0.61 7.73
CA ASN A 76 -12.92 -1.10 8.34
C ASN A 76 -12.81 -1.33 9.87
N ASP A 77 -12.44 -0.30 10.63
CA ASP A 77 -12.25 -0.33 12.11
C ASP A 77 -11.19 -1.31 12.63
N GLN A 78 -10.44 -1.96 11.73
CA GLN A 78 -9.34 -2.83 12.07
C GLN A 78 -8.01 -2.18 11.68
N ILE A 79 -7.05 -2.27 12.57
CA ILE A 79 -5.66 -1.85 12.34
C ILE A 79 -4.80 -3.05 11.97
N PHE A 80 -3.94 -2.83 11.00
CA PHE A 80 -3.05 -3.83 10.45
C PHE A 80 -1.62 -3.31 10.42
N LEU A 81 -0.68 -4.20 10.66
CA LEU A 81 0.70 -4.00 10.27
C LEU A 81 0.84 -4.43 8.80
N GLU A 82 1.15 -3.46 7.94
CA GLU A 82 1.40 -3.69 6.51
C GLU A 82 2.91 -3.63 6.25
N PHE A 83 3.45 -4.63 5.56
CA PHE A 83 4.82 -4.60 5.02
C PHE A 83 4.85 -5.15 3.60
N TYR A 84 5.91 -4.83 2.85
CA TYR A 84 6.09 -5.33 1.49
C TYR A 84 7.15 -6.42 1.43
N ALA A 85 6.78 -7.58 0.88
CA ALA A 85 7.70 -8.65 0.54
C ALA A 85 8.05 -8.55 -0.96
N PRO A 86 9.30 -8.20 -1.34
CA PRO A 86 9.69 -8.00 -2.73
C PRO A 86 10.01 -9.31 -3.47
N PHE A 87 9.66 -10.47 -2.93
CA PHE A 87 10.03 -11.78 -3.47
C PHE A 87 8.89 -12.78 -3.34
N ASN A 88 8.89 -13.77 -4.23
CA ASN A 88 8.10 -14.99 -4.05
C ASN A 88 8.97 -16.05 -3.34
N LEU A 89 8.34 -16.88 -2.52
CA LEU A 89 8.92 -18.11 -2.00
C LEU A 89 8.40 -19.28 -2.85
N ILE A 90 9.29 -20.23 -3.15
CA ILE A 90 8.93 -21.45 -3.89
C ILE A 90 8.27 -22.48 -2.95
N GLU A 91 8.70 -22.48 -1.69
CA GLU A 91 8.13 -23.31 -0.62
C GLU A 91 7.21 -22.49 0.29
N GLN A 92 6.68 -23.14 1.33
CA GLN A 92 5.94 -22.48 2.41
C GLN A 92 6.74 -21.35 3.06
N GLY A 93 6.06 -20.27 3.45
CA GLY A 93 6.68 -19.18 4.19
C GLY A 93 6.95 -19.52 5.67
N PRO A 94 7.85 -18.77 6.33
CA PRO A 94 8.16 -18.94 7.75
C PRO A 94 6.96 -18.67 8.65
N GLU A 95 6.96 -19.25 9.84
CA GLU A 95 6.07 -18.88 10.92
C GLU A 95 6.37 -17.47 11.42
N LEU A 96 5.31 -16.66 11.49
CA LEU A 96 5.38 -15.28 11.93
C LEU A 96 4.70 -15.12 13.29
N THR A 97 5.30 -14.28 14.12
CA THR A 97 4.74 -13.86 15.41
C THR A 97 4.66 -12.34 15.44
N LEU A 98 3.48 -11.80 15.75
CA LEU A 98 3.30 -10.40 16.05
C LEU A 98 3.63 -10.16 17.52
N ILE A 99 4.40 -9.12 17.82
CA ILE A 99 4.71 -8.76 19.21
C ILE A 99 4.44 -7.27 19.37
N LEU A 100 3.65 -6.93 20.39
CA LEU A 100 3.43 -5.56 20.82
C LEU A 100 4.47 -5.19 21.88
N THR A 101 5.06 -4.01 21.79
CA THR A 101 6.08 -3.57 22.76
C THR A 101 5.77 -2.16 23.27
N THR A 102 6.08 -1.93 24.54
CA THR A 102 5.99 -0.63 25.21
C THR A 102 7.15 0.30 24.82
N ASP A 103 8.19 -0.25 24.20
CA ASP A 103 9.32 0.53 23.69
C ASP A 103 9.03 1.05 22.29
N SER A 104 9.43 2.30 22.02
CA SER A 104 9.31 2.84 20.68
C SER A 104 10.28 2.16 19.72
N ASN A 105 11.49 1.78 20.15
CA ASN A 105 12.48 1.08 19.34
C ASN A 105 13.04 -0.15 20.10
N PRO A 106 12.39 -1.32 20.00
CA PRO A 106 12.80 -2.50 20.74
C PRO A 106 14.13 -3.02 20.21
N ALA A 107 15.17 -3.03 21.05
CA ALA A 107 16.50 -3.51 20.67
C ALA A 107 16.55 -5.04 20.50
N ASN A 108 15.82 -5.79 21.34
CA ASN A 108 15.83 -7.25 21.37
C ASN A 108 14.43 -7.80 21.66
N PRO A 109 13.50 -7.71 20.70
CA PRO A 109 12.23 -8.38 20.88
C PRO A 109 12.39 -9.90 20.88
N SER A 110 11.63 -10.58 21.74
CA SER A 110 11.59 -12.04 21.79
C SER A 110 10.18 -12.57 21.52
N SER A 111 10.09 -13.71 20.84
CA SER A 111 8.82 -14.44 20.67
C SER A 111 8.21 -14.93 21.99
N ARG A 112 8.93 -14.84 23.11
CA ARG A 112 8.44 -15.17 24.46
C ARG A 112 7.79 -13.99 25.18
N SER A 113 7.66 -12.83 24.52
CA SER A 113 6.94 -11.69 25.08
C SER A 113 5.51 -12.10 25.48
N PRO A 114 4.96 -11.62 26.61
CA PRO A 114 3.57 -11.90 26.99
C PRO A 114 2.56 -11.36 25.96
N SER A 115 2.97 -10.40 25.15
CA SER A 115 2.19 -9.83 24.05
C SER A 115 2.39 -10.54 22.71
N ALA A 116 3.12 -11.66 22.67
CA ALA A 116 3.37 -12.41 21.45
C ALA A 116 2.10 -13.11 20.97
N LEU A 117 1.76 -12.90 19.70
CA LEU A 117 0.62 -13.48 19.03
C LEU A 117 1.08 -14.25 17.79
N PRO A 118 0.83 -15.57 17.68
CA PRO A 118 1.14 -16.32 16.48
C PRO A 118 0.23 -15.86 15.33
N LEU A 119 0.82 -15.57 14.17
CA LEU A 119 0.10 -15.18 12.95
C LEU A 119 -0.01 -16.32 11.93
N GLY A 120 0.74 -17.41 12.14
CA GLY A 120 0.90 -18.48 11.18
C GLY A 120 1.94 -18.16 10.11
N LYS A 121 1.92 -18.94 9.03
CA LYS A 121 2.91 -18.85 7.96
C LYS A 121 2.76 -17.57 7.13
N MET A 122 3.91 -16.98 6.81
CA MET A 122 4.01 -15.92 5.81
C MET A 122 3.49 -16.41 4.46
N GLN A 123 2.78 -15.54 3.74
CA GLN A 123 2.34 -15.87 2.38
C GLN A 123 3.55 -15.96 1.44
N VAL A 124 3.51 -16.91 0.50
CA VAL A 124 4.62 -17.16 -0.43
C VAL A 124 4.69 -16.14 -1.58
N ARG A 125 3.69 -15.28 -1.71
CA ARG A 125 3.57 -14.33 -2.83
C ARG A 125 4.21 -13.00 -2.49
N ALA A 126 4.90 -12.42 -3.46
CA ALA A 126 5.38 -11.06 -3.39
C ALA A 126 4.20 -10.08 -3.29
N GLY A 127 4.42 -8.94 -2.62
CA GLY A 127 3.42 -7.89 -2.49
C GLY A 127 3.27 -7.35 -1.08
N LYS A 128 2.19 -6.61 -0.87
CA LYS A 128 1.82 -6.09 0.45
C LYS A 128 1.17 -7.19 1.27
N HIS A 129 1.70 -7.43 2.45
CA HIS A 129 1.15 -8.36 3.42
C HIS A 129 0.57 -7.53 4.56
N ARG A 130 -0.63 -7.88 5.01
CA ARG A 130 -1.32 -7.22 6.11
C ARG A 130 -1.63 -8.24 7.18
N TYR A 131 -1.20 -7.95 8.39
CA TYR A 131 -1.48 -8.76 9.56
C TYR A 131 -2.29 -7.93 10.56
N PRO A 132 -3.46 -8.42 11.02
CA PRO A 132 -4.27 -7.69 11.97
C PRO A 132 -3.51 -7.54 13.28
N ILE A 133 -3.56 -6.35 13.85
CA ILE A 133 -3.02 -6.08 15.17
C ILE A 133 -4.12 -6.39 16.17
N THR A 134 -3.96 -7.47 16.93
CA THR A 134 -4.89 -7.86 17.99
C THR A 134 -4.17 -7.94 19.33
N VAL A 135 -4.88 -7.56 20.39
CA VAL A 135 -4.37 -7.69 21.77
C VAL A 135 -4.89 -9.00 22.35
N PRO A 136 -4.01 -9.93 22.75
CA PRO A 136 -4.43 -11.18 23.37
C PRO A 136 -5.29 -10.91 24.63
N GLY A 137 -6.43 -11.60 24.75
CA GLY A 137 -7.27 -11.56 25.95
C GLY A 137 -8.09 -10.29 26.16
N SER A 138 -8.11 -9.35 25.21
CA SER A 138 -8.91 -8.13 25.30
C SER A 138 -10.28 -8.29 24.62
N ALA A 139 -11.35 -7.83 25.26
CA ALA A 139 -12.62 -7.59 24.55
C ALA A 139 -12.44 -6.45 23.52
N ALA A 140 -13.22 -6.45 22.44
CA ALA A 140 -13.05 -5.50 21.34
C ALA A 140 -13.05 -4.02 21.79
N THR A 141 -13.93 -3.65 22.72
CA THR A 141 -14.02 -2.29 23.26
C THR A 141 -12.79 -1.91 24.10
N SER A 142 -12.22 -2.85 24.85
CA SER A 142 -10.99 -2.63 25.63
C SER A 142 -9.71 -2.80 24.82
N ALA A 143 -9.80 -3.33 23.59
CA ALA A 143 -8.63 -3.63 22.76
C ALA A 143 -7.90 -2.36 22.37
N ASN A 144 -8.65 -1.31 22.00
CA ASN A 144 -8.07 -0.02 21.66
C ASN A 144 -7.42 0.67 22.86
N GLU A 145 -8.02 0.57 24.05
CA GLU A 145 -7.46 1.13 25.28
C GLU A 145 -6.18 0.38 25.69
N THR A 146 -6.21 -0.95 25.64
CA THR A 146 -5.04 -1.78 25.94
C THR A 146 -3.93 -1.56 24.92
N LEU A 147 -4.27 -1.36 23.65
CA LEU A 147 -3.28 -1.16 22.60
C LEU A 147 -2.52 0.17 22.76
N ARG A 148 -3.14 1.20 23.38
CA ARG A 148 -2.48 2.48 23.70
C ARG A 148 -1.32 2.34 24.69
N GLN A 149 -1.23 1.24 25.42
CA GLN A 149 -0.11 0.95 26.31
C GLN A 149 1.17 0.61 25.53
N TYR A 150 1.02 0.17 24.28
CA TYR A 150 2.13 -0.20 23.40
C TYR A 150 2.53 0.97 22.50
N ARG A 151 3.83 1.07 22.22
CA ARG A 151 4.42 2.14 21.40
C ARG A 151 4.89 1.67 20.04
N SER A 152 5.12 0.37 19.87
CA SER A 152 5.43 -0.19 18.56
C SER A 152 4.99 -1.65 18.44
N VAL A 153 4.97 -2.12 17.19
CA VAL A 153 4.63 -3.48 16.82
C VAL A 153 5.70 -4.02 15.88
N ILE A 154 5.98 -5.31 16.03
CA ILE A 154 6.93 -6.02 15.18
C ILE A 154 6.34 -7.32 14.67
N ILE A 155 6.89 -7.78 13.56
CA ILE A 155 6.79 -9.17 13.12
C ILE A 155 8.14 -9.83 13.34
N TRP A 156 8.14 -10.88 14.14
CA TRP A 156 9.26 -11.76 14.38
C TRP A 156 9.14 -13.03 13.53
N CYS A 157 10.25 -13.47 12.95
CA CYS A 157 10.37 -14.75 12.27
C CYS A 157 11.26 -15.69 13.09
N ALA A 158 10.71 -16.84 13.50
CA ALA A 158 11.40 -17.78 14.36
C ALA A 158 12.56 -18.50 13.63
N GLU A 159 12.35 -18.86 12.37
CA GLU A 159 13.32 -19.58 11.53
C GLU A 159 14.58 -18.77 11.25
N LEU A 160 14.42 -17.45 11.15
CA LEU A 160 15.53 -16.52 10.92
C LEU A 160 16.05 -15.89 12.21
N ASN A 161 15.37 -16.11 13.34
CA ASN A 161 15.66 -15.49 14.63
C ASN A 161 15.85 -13.97 14.51
N THR A 162 14.93 -13.29 13.83
CA THR A 162 15.05 -11.86 13.50
C THR A 162 13.71 -11.16 13.36
N THR A 163 13.75 -9.83 13.49
CA THR A 163 12.62 -8.94 13.16
C THR A 163 12.57 -8.74 11.65
N VAL A 164 11.41 -8.99 11.06
CA VAL A 164 11.19 -8.87 9.62
C VAL A 164 10.37 -7.64 9.23
N ALA A 165 9.56 -7.13 10.16
CA ALA A 165 8.83 -5.88 10.00
C ALA A 165 8.70 -5.17 11.35
N TYR A 166 8.71 -3.85 11.34
CA TYR A 166 8.56 -3.01 12.52
C TYR A 166 7.86 -1.71 12.17
N ALA A 167 6.92 -1.27 13.01
CA ALA A 167 6.30 0.04 12.90
C ALA A 167 5.95 0.60 14.27
N GLN A 168 6.06 1.92 14.41
CA GLN A 168 5.57 2.63 15.59
C GLN A 168 4.05 2.74 15.56
N LEU A 169 3.44 2.56 16.72
CA LEU A 169 2.01 2.77 16.93
C LEU A 169 1.80 4.24 17.28
N ASN A 170 1.56 5.06 16.27
CA ASN A 170 1.16 6.45 16.47
C ASN A 170 -0.36 6.58 16.26
N PHE A 171 -1.13 6.48 17.34
CA PHE A 171 -2.58 6.56 17.29
C PHE A 171 -3.11 7.94 16.89
N GLU A 172 -2.36 9.02 17.14
CA GLU A 172 -2.74 10.38 16.72
C GLU A 172 -2.71 10.49 15.19
N ALA A 173 -1.69 9.90 14.56
CA ALA A 173 -1.58 9.86 13.09
C ALA A 173 -2.64 8.95 12.44
N LEU A 174 -3.18 7.97 13.17
CA LEU A 174 -4.22 7.05 12.69
C LEU A 174 -5.62 7.65 12.81
N ALA A 175 -5.88 8.49 13.83
CA ALA A 175 -7.16 9.15 14.03
C ALA A 175 -7.40 10.36 13.10
N ALA A 176 -6.35 10.86 12.46
CA ALA A 176 -6.41 12.02 11.56
C ALA A 176 -6.69 11.66 10.08
N LYS A 177 -6.98 10.39 9.77
CA LYS A 177 -7.24 9.86 8.43
C LYS A 177 -8.65 9.31 8.32
#